data_AF-A0A937HXT9-F1
#
_entry.id   AF-A0A937HXT9-F1
#
_cell.length_a   1.000
_cell.length_b   1.000
_cell.length_c   1.000
_cell.angle_alpha   90.00
_cell.angle_beta   90.00
_cell.angle_gamma   90.00
#
_symmetry.space_group_name_H-M   'P 1'
#
loop_
_entity.id
_entity.type
_entity.pdbx_description
1 polymer ?
#
loop_
_entity_poly.entity_id
_entity_poly.type
_entity_poly.pdbx_seq_one_letter_code
_entity_poly.pdbx_strand_id
1 'polypeptide(L)'
;MSHHLSKPSPGFVIARPVTVSALLLLAFCPTPAHAVVLASVQATAHRCLQGSDPAACERALDEAEVLQRRASARSAYPCQTLLLGLQADLIMEQLGQGRGEQAIADVNAVVRGCAGL
;
A
#
# COMPACT_ATOMS: atom_id res chain seq x y z
N MET A 1 1.16 88.00 4.67
CA MET A 1 1.79 87.89 3.33
C MET A 1 2.63 86.62 3.31
N SER A 2 2.38 85.79 2.29
CA SER A 2 3.24 84.72 1.78
C SER A 2 3.45 83.44 2.60
N HIS A 3 2.56 82.50 2.27
CA HIS A 3 2.69 81.05 2.22
C HIS A 3 4.12 80.49 2.03
N HIS A 4 4.47 79.46 2.81
CA HIS A 4 5.31 78.37 2.33
C HIS A 4 4.69 77.03 2.74
N LEU A 5 3.98 76.43 1.78
CA LEU A 5 3.77 74.99 1.72
C LEU A 5 5.13 74.31 1.56
N SER A 6 5.40 73.26 2.34
CA SER A 6 6.24 72.16 1.90
C SER A 6 5.48 70.85 2.08
N LYS A 7 5.16 70.28 0.92
CA LYS A 7 4.44 69.04 0.65
C LYS A 7 5.33 67.85 1.03
N PRO A 8 4.86 66.84 1.78
CA PRO A 8 5.62 65.61 1.97
C PRO A 8 5.64 64.79 0.68
N SER A 9 6.80 64.24 0.35
CA SER A 9 7.04 63.35 -0.79
C SER A 9 6.22 62.07 -0.67
N PRO A 10 5.59 61.58 -1.75
CA PRO A 10 4.94 60.27 -1.73
C PRO A 10 5.97 59.19 -2.05
N GLY A 11 5.87 58.08 -1.31
CA GLY A 11 6.23 56.78 -1.86
C GLY A 11 7.67 56.37 -1.65
N PHE A 12 7.90 55.61 -0.59
CA PHE A 12 8.49 54.29 -0.77
C PHE A 12 8.18 53.41 0.44
N VAL A 13 7.06 52.69 0.40
CA VAL A 13 6.88 51.50 1.22
C VAL A 13 6.64 50.37 0.23
N ILE A 14 7.73 49.75 -0.23
CA ILE A 14 7.64 48.43 -0.84
C ILE A 14 7.32 47.47 0.30
N ALA A 15 6.03 47.35 0.62
CA ALA A 15 5.53 46.20 1.32
C ALA A 15 5.72 45.01 0.37
N ARG A 16 6.78 44.23 0.59
CA ARG A 16 6.91 42.92 -0.05
C ARG A 16 5.82 42.03 0.56
N PRO A 17 4.77 41.62 -0.17
CA PRO A 17 3.92 40.57 0.34
C PRO A 17 4.78 39.31 0.35
N VAL A 18 5.00 38.78 1.56
CA VAL A 18 5.57 37.45 1.76
C VAL A 18 4.68 36.51 0.97
N THR A 19 5.20 35.98 -0.13
CA THR A 19 4.56 34.90 -0.89
C THR A 19 4.51 33.68 0.02
N VAL A 20 3.40 33.56 0.75
CA VAL A 20 3.06 32.36 1.50
C VAL A 20 2.99 31.25 0.46
N SER A 21 3.99 30.36 0.50
CA SER A 21 4.11 29.23 -0.40
C SER A 21 2.91 28.31 -0.20
N ALA A 22 1.87 28.52 -1.00
CA ALA A 22 0.78 27.59 -1.20
C ALA A 22 1.28 26.42 -2.06
N LEU A 23 2.18 25.61 -1.51
CA LEU A 23 2.66 24.41 -2.18
C LEU A 23 2.88 23.29 -1.15
N LEU A 24 1.84 22.97 -0.39
CA LEU A 24 1.85 21.82 0.53
C LEU A 24 0.50 21.11 0.57
N LEU A 25 -0.12 20.88 -0.60
CA LEU A 25 -1.37 20.11 -0.70
C LEU A 25 -1.26 18.84 -1.57
N LEU A 26 -0.06 18.45 -2.02
CA LEU A 26 0.13 17.22 -2.80
C LEU A 26 0.70 16.04 -1.99
N ALA A 27 0.86 16.15 -0.67
CA ALA A 27 1.60 15.15 0.12
C ALA A 27 0.74 14.07 0.81
N PHE A 28 -0.59 14.09 0.67
CA PHE A 28 -1.45 13.08 1.31
C PHE A 28 -2.40 12.45 0.31
N CYS A 29 -1.83 11.79 -0.71
CA CYS A 29 -2.53 10.71 -1.37
C CYS A 29 -2.18 9.44 -0.59
N PRO A 30 -3.06 8.90 0.28
CA PRO A 30 -2.86 7.57 0.83
C PRO A 30 -2.95 6.61 -0.36
N THR A 31 -1.80 6.30 -0.96
CA THR A 31 -1.75 5.19 -1.91
C THR A 31 -2.19 3.95 -1.15
N PRO A 32 -3.08 3.11 -1.71
CA PRO A 32 -3.49 1.89 -1.06
C PRO A 32 -2.34 0.88 -1.21
N ALA A 33 -1.21 1.14 -0.55
CA ALA A 33 -0.04 0.24 -0.54
C ALA A 33 -0.44 -1.18 -0.12
N HIS A 34 -1.52 -1.30 0.67
CA HIS A 34 -2.12 -2.56 1.08
C HIS A 34 -2.83 -3.30 -0.06
N ALA A 35 -3.59 -2.58 -0.91
CA ALA A 35 -4.21 -3.17 -2.08
C ALA A 35 -3.16 -3.65 -3.09
N VAL A 36 -2.03 -2.94 -3.20
CA VAL A 36 -0.90 -3.36 -4.04
C VAL A 36 -0.28 -4.66 -3.53
N VAL A 37 -0.08 -4.79 -2.21
CA VAL A 37 0.49 -6.02 -1.61
C VAL A 37 -0.49 -7.19 -1.69
N LEU A 38 -1.79 -6.97 -1.47
CA LEU A 38 -2.78 -8.04 -1.62
C LEU A 38 -2.88 -8.52 -3.07
N ALA A 39 -2.83 -7.59 -4.03
CA ALA A 39 -2.81 -7.92 -5.45
C ALA A 39 -1.51 -8.64 -5.85
N SER A 40 -0.36 -8.29 -5.26
CA SER A 40 0.89 -8.99 -5.51
C SER A 40 0.83 -10.42 -4.99
N VAL A 41 0.36 -10.63 -3.75
CA VAL A 41 0.17 -11.96 -3.14
C VAL A 41 -0.72 -12.83 -4.02
N GLN A 42 -1.84 -12.29 -4.50
CA GLN A 42 -2.73 -13.01 -5.41
C GLN A 42 -2.00 -13.43 -6.70
N ALA A 43 -1.30 -12.50 -7.35
CA ALA A 43 -0.63 -12.76 -8.62
C ALA A 43 0.56 -13.72 -8.49
N THR A 44 1.32 -13.66 -7.40
CA THR A 44 2.44 -14.57 -7.12
C THR A 44 1.95 -15.95 -6.71
N ALA A 45 0.92 -16.04 -5.87
CA ALA A 45 0.31 -17.31 -5.48
C ALA A 45 -0.31 -18.06 -6.67
N HIS A 46 -1.04 -17.38 -7.57
CA HIS A 46 -1.57 -18.02 -8.77
C HIS A 46 -0.45 -18.58 -9.66
N ARG A 47 0.65 -17.84 -9.85
CA ARG A 47 1.80 -18.34 -10.62
C ARG A 47 2.45 -19.56 -9.99
N CYS A 48 2.58 -19.57 -8.66
CA CYS A 48 3.07 -20.74 -7.93
C CYS A 48 2.18 -21.97 -8.19
N LEU A 49 0.87 -21.82 -7.94
CA LEU A 49 -0.10 -22.92 -7.98
C LEU A 49 -0.43 -23.41 -9.40
N GLN A 50 -0.22 -22.59 -10.43
CA GLN A 50 -0.52 -22.96 -11.83
C GLN A 50 0.70 -23.41 -12.63
N GLY A 51 1.92 -23.02 -12.22
CA GLY A 51 3.12 -23.18 -13.04
C GLY A 51 4.27 -23.93 -12.39
N SER A 52 4.12 -24.39 -11.15
CA SER A 52 5.21 -24.95 -10.34
C SER A 52 6.50 -24.10 -10.40
N ASP A 53 6.37 -22.77 -10.53
CA ASP A 53 7.50 -21.83 -10.59
C ASP A 53 8.03 -21.63 -9.16
N PRO A 54 9.19 -22.21 -8.79
CA PRO A 54 9.67 -22.17 -7.41
C PRO A 54 9.96 -20.74 -6.95
N ALA A 55 10.43 -19.88 -7.86
CA ALA A 55 10.70 -18.48 -7.54
C ALA A 55 9.42 -17.67 -7.36
N ALA A 56 8.32 -18.04 -8.01
CA ALA A 56 7.00 -17.47 -7.73
C ALA A 56 6.47 -17.92 -6.38
N CYS A 57 6.67 -19.19 -6.00
CA CYS A 57 6.26 -19.72 -4.70
C CYS A 57 7.00 -19.05 -3.54
N GLU A 58 8.33 -18.88 -3.62
CA GLU A 58 9.11 -18.16 -2.60
C GLU A 58 8.63 -16.71 -2.45
N ARG A 59 8.44 -16.00 -3.58
CA ARG A 59 7.90 -14.63 -3.55
C ARG A 59 6.50 -14.57 -2.93
N ALA A 60 5.64 -15.54 -3.23
CA ALA A 60 4.30 -15.60 -2.67
C ALA A 60 4.33 -15.85 -1.15
N LEU A 61 5.25 -16.68 -0.67
CA LEU A 61 5.45 -16.93 0.76
C LEU A 61 5.92 -15.66 1.49
N ASP A 62 6.94 -14.98 0.97
CA ASP A 62 7.45 -13.73 1.56
C ASP A 62 6.36 -12.65 1.64
N GLU A 63 5.62 -12.45 0.55
CA GLU A 63 4.55 -11.46 0.48
C GLU A 63 3.37 -11.81 1.41
N ALA A 64 2.97 -13.08 1.45
CA ALA A 64 1.91 -13.57 2.33
C ALA A 64 2.30 -13.41 3.81
N GLU A 65 3.55 -13.66 4.17
CA GLU A 65 4.07 -13.50 5.53
C GLU A 65 4.14 -12.02 5.95
N VAL A 66 4.56 -11.12 5.06
CA VAL A 66 4.47 -9.67 5.31
C VAL A 66 3.03 -9.25 5.59
N LEU A 67 2.07 -9.75 4.80
CA LEU A 67 0.66 -9.42 4.98
C LEU A 67 0.08 -10.06 6.25
N GLN A 68 0.51 -11.27 6.59
CA GLN A 68 0.11 -12.00 7.80
C GLN A 68 0.52 -11.24 9.06
N ARG A 69 1.75 -10.73 9.09
CA ARG A 69 2.25 -9.95 10.23
C ARG A 69 1.49 -8.63 10.38
N ARG A 70 1.14 -7.98 9.26
CA ARG A 70 0.29 -6.78 9.28
C ARG A 70 -1.12 -7.08 9.79
N ALA A 71 -1.69 -8.21 9.37
CA ALA A 71 -3.02 -8.63 9.83
C ALA A 71 -3.00 -8.87 11.35
N SER A 72 -1.97 -9.56 11.83
CA SER A 72 -1.72 -9.75 13.27
C SER A 72 -1.59 -8.42 14.03
N ALA A 73 -0.77 -7.48 13.52
CA ALA A 73 -0.57 -6.17 14.13
C ALA A 73 -1.87 -5.34 14.23
N ARG A 74 -2.83 -5.60 13.35
CA ARG A 74 -4.15 -4.94 13.34
C ARG A 74 -5.26 -5.76 13.98
N SER A 75 -4.94 -6.90 14.59
CA SER A 75 -5.92 -7.85 15.14
C SER A 75 -6.94 -8.33 14.10
N ALA A 76 -6.58 -8.32 12.81
CA ALA A 76 -7.38 -8.87 11.73
C ALA A 76 -7.19 -10.39 11.63
N TYR A 77 -7.51 -11.10 12.72
CA TYR A 77 -7.28 -12.53 12.89
C TYR A 77 -7.90 -13.42 11.78
N PRO A 78 -9.09 -13.09 11.21
CA PRO A 78 -9.60 -13.84 10.06
C PRO A 78 -8.67 -13.79 8.84
N CYS A 79 -8.18 -12.59 8.47
CA CYS A 79 -7.22 -12.43 7.38
C CYS A 79 -5.89 -13.12 7.70
N GLN A 80 -5.39 -12.98 8.93
CA GLN A 80 -4.17 -13.66 9.37
C GLN A 80 -4.27 -15.18 9.19
N THR A 81 -5.40 -15.78 9.58
CA THR A 81 -5.61 -17.23 9.50
C THR A 81 -5.68 -17.70 8.04
N LEU A 82 -6.36 -16.95 7.17
CA LEU A 82 -6.40 -17.23 5.74
C LEU A 82 -4.99 -17.18 5.12
N LEU A 83 -4.16 -16.22 5.52
CA LEU A 83 -2.79 -16.11 5.03
C LEU A 83 -1.89 -17.25 5.51
N LEU A 84 -2.08 -17.73 6.74
CA LEU A 84 -1.40 -18.93 7.23
C LEU A 84 -1.79 -20.18 6.42
N GLY A 85 -3.09 -20.32 6.09
CA GLY A 85 -3.56 -21.39 5.20
C GLY A 85 -2.93 -21.32 3.82
N LEU A 86 -2.90 -20.13 3.22
CA LEU A 86 -2.25 -19.90 1.92
C LEU A 86 -0.75 -20.24 1.96
N GLN A 87 -0.02 -19.83 3.00
CA GLN A 87 1.40 -20.18 3.14
C GLN A 87 1.60 -21.71 3.18
N ALA A 88 0.74 -22.43 3.90
CA ALA A 88 0.79 -23.90 3.93
C ALA A 88 0.53 -24.50 2.54
N ASP A 89 -0.46 -24.00 1.80
CA ASP A 89 -0.76 -24.47 0.44
C ASP A 89 0.42 -24.24 -0.52
N LEU A 90 1.08 -23.08 -0.44
CA LEU A 90 2.25 -22.75 -1.27
C LEU A 90 3.45 -23.65 -0.94
N ILE A 91 3.70 -23.95 0.34
CA ILE A 91 4.74 -24.90 0.76
C ILE A 91 4.41 -26.30 0.21
N MET A 92 3.16 -26.74 0.34
CA MET A 92 2.75 -28.04 -0.16
C MET A 92 2.89 -28.15 -1.68
N GLU A 93 2.59 -27.07 -2.42
CA GLU A 93 2.83 -27.00 -3.87
C GLU A 93 4.32 -27.17 -4.20
N GLN A 94 5.22 -26.47 -3.51
CA GLN A 94 6.67 -26.62 -3.70
C GLN A 94 7.18 -28.05 -3.43
N LEU A 95 6.52 -28.76 -2.51
CA LEU A 95 6.84 -30.16 -2.19
C LEU A 95 6.22 -31.16 -3.17
N GLY A 96 5.51 -30.69 -4.22
CA GLY A 96 4.79 -31.54 -5.15
C GLY A 96 3.58 -32.26 -4.53
N GLN A 97 3.08 -31.74 -3.41
CA GLN A 97 1.91 -32.22 -2.66
C GLN A 97 0.78 -31.18 -2.66
N GLY A 98 0.77 -30.33 -3.68
CA GLY A 98 -0.19 -29.25 -3.85
C GLY A 98 -1.63 -29.75 -3.90
N ARG A 99 -2.55 -28.90 -3.47
CA ARG A 99 -4.01 -29.18 -3.49
C ARG A 99 -4.67 -28.75 -4.81
N GLY A 100 -3.88 -28.31 -5.79
CA GLY A 100 -4.35 -27.91 -7.12
C GLY A 100 -5.42 -26.83 -7.07
N GLU A 101 -6.54 -27.06 -7.77
CA GLU A 101 -7.71 -26.15 -7.85
C GLU A 101 -8.21 -25.66 -6.48
N GLN A 102 -8.12 -26.49 -5.45
CA GLN A 102 -8.55 -26.10 -4.11
C GLN A 102 -7.69 -24.98 -3.52
N ALA A 103 -6.36 -25.01 -3.72
CA ALA A 103 -5.47 -23.95 -3.28
C ALA A 103 -5.75 -22.64 -4.04
N ILE A 104 -6.14 -22.72 -5.31
CA ILE A 104 -6.55 -21.56 -6.11
C ILE A 104 -7.84 -20.93 -5.55
N ALA A 105 -8.79 -21.75 -5.10
CA ALA A 105 -9.99 -21.26 -4.42
C ALA A 105 -9.64 -20.54 -3.09
N ASP A 106 -8.66 -21.07 -2.36
CA ASP A 106 -8.21 -20.50 -1.08
C ASP A 106 -7.49 -19.16 -1.27
N VAL A 107 -6.77 -18.93 -2.39
CA VAL A 107 -6.27 -17.59 -2.78
C VAL A 107 -7.40 -16.57 -2.90
N ASN A 108 -8.51 -16.93 -3.52
CA ASN A 108 -9.67 -16.04 -3.64
C ASN A 108 -10.33 -15.75 -2.28
N ALA A 109 -10.28 -16.71 -1.34
CA ALA A 109 -10.74 -16.50 0.02
C ALA A 109 -9.87 -15.48 0.76
N VAL A 110 -8.53 -15.52 0.58
CA VAL A 110 -7.60 -14.51 1.09
C VAL A 110 -7.96 -13.12 0.57
N VAL A 111 -8.17 -12.97 -0.74
CA VAL A 111 -8.50 -11.67 -1.35
C VAL A 111 -9.75 -11.06 -0.74
N ARG A 112 -10.80 -11.86 -0.54
CA ARG A 112 -12.04 -11.38 0.09
C ARG A 112 -11.89 -11.14 1.59
N GLY A 113 -11.23 -12.05 2.30
CA GLY A 113 -11.09 -12.01 3.76
C GLY A 113 -10.07 -11.00 4.27
N CYS A 114 -9.17 -10.54 3.40
CA CYS A 114 -8.20 -9.49 3.68
C CYS A 114 -8.57 -8.14 3.05
N ALA A 115 -9.74 -8.04 2.41
CA ALA A 115 -10.24 -6.75 1.90
C ALA A 115 -10.51 -5.80 3.08
N GLY A 116 -9.72 -4.73 3.18
CA GLY A 116 -9.81 -3.75 4.28
C GLY A 116 -8.61 -3.73 5.21
N LEU A 117 -7.62 -4.61 5.00
CA LEU A 117 -6.27 -4.43 5.54
C LEU A 117 -5.53 -3.30 4.83
#